data_AF-A0A945A4W4-F1
#
_entry.id   AF-A0A945A4W4-F1
#
_cell.length_a   1.000
_cell.length_b   1.000
_cell.length_c   1.000
_cell.angle_alpha   90.00
_cell.angle_beta   90.00
_cell.angle_gamma   90.00
#
_symmetry.space_group_name_H-M   'P 1'
#
loop_
_entity.id
_entity.type
_entity.pdbx_description
1 polymer ?
#
loop_
_entity_poly.entity_id
_entity_poly.type
_entity_poly.pdbx_seq_one_letter_code
_entity_poly.pdbx_strand_id
1 'polypeptide(L)'
;MIWILGLLACFIFISLIVKSIVTPRELDLGVASKDLLIYKDQLVEVEKDLEKGVLSIAESEAAKIEVSRRILLADKRSKSERQKPNNSQKLNKSIAFIILTFILIGSFGTYAFLGNPNIPDMPLKSRLAKTQEIRSQRISQEEAELLIPDEIIEAPDDYLALVSKLRDAMKERPNDMQGLRLLA
;
A
#
# COMPACT_ATOMS: atom_id res chain seq x y z
N MET A 1 1.63 -10.65 20.01
CA MET A 1 0.97 -11.04 18.75
C MET A 1 1.07 -9.87 17.77
N ILE A 2 2.08 -9.88 16.88
CA ILE A 2 2.36 -8.77 15.96
C ILE A 2 1.17 -8.47 15.01
N TRP A 3 0.36 -9.49 14.74
CA TRP A 3 -0.87 -9.42 13.94
C TRP A 3 -1.90 -8.43 14.47
N ILE A 4 -2.03 -8.27 15.80
CA ILE A 4 -2.98 -7.34 16.40
C ILE A 4 -2.57 -5.89 16.12
N LEU A 5 -1.27 -5.59 16.21
CA LEU A 5 -0.72 -4.28 15.84
C LEU A 5 -0.91 -4.01 14.34
N GLY A 6 -0.69 -5.02 13.50
CA GLY A 6 -0.93 -4.93 12.06
C GLY A 6 -2.39 -4.62 11.71
N LEU A 7 -3.33 -5.33 12.34
CA LEU A 7 -4.77 -5.08 12.15
C LEU A 7 -5.19 -3.70 12.63
N LEU A 8 -4.67 -3.26 13.78
CA LEU A 8 -4.98 -1.94 14.34
C LEU A 8 -4.43 -0.82 13.44
N ALA A 9 -3.20 -0.94 12.94
CA ALA A 9 -2.63 0.01 11.99
C ALA A 9 -3.45 0.06 10.68
N CYS A 10 -3.82 -1.11 10.14
CA CYS A 10 -4.62 -1.19 8.92
C CYS A 10 -5.99 -0.54 9.10
N PHE A 11 -6.64 -0.77 10.24
CA PHE A 11 -7.90 -0.13 10.60
C PHE A 11 -7.78 1.40 10.67
N ILE A 12 -6.71 1.92 11.28
CA ILE A 12 -6.44 3.37 11.36
C ILE A 12 -6.27 3.96 9.95
N PHE A 13 -5.47 3.32 9.09
CA PHE A 13 -5.27 3.79 7.70
C PHE A 13 -6.57 3.80 6.89
N ILE A 14 -7.36 2.72 6.96
CA ILE A 14 -8.66 2.65 6.28
C ILE A 14 -9.59 3.75 6.81
N SER A 15 -9.63 3.96 8.12
CA SER A 15 -10.46 5.02 8.74
C SER A 15 -10.06 6.42 8.24
N LEU A 16 -8.77 6.72 8.13
CA LEU A 16 -8.29 8.00 7.62
C LEU A 16 -8.63 8.19 6.14
N ILE A 17 -8.48 7.15 5.31
CA ILE A 17 -8.82 7.20 3.88
C ILE A 17 -10.34 7.41 3.70
N VAL A 18 -11.15 6.64 4.41
CA VAL A 18 -12.62 6.80 4.36
C VAL A 18 -13.02 8.18 4.84
N LYS A 19 -12.45 8.66 5.95
CA LYS A 19 -12.69 10.03 6.44
C LYS A 19 -12.31 11.05 5.36
N SER A 20 -11.15 10.91 4.71
CA SER A 20 -10.72 11.82 3.66
C SER A 20 -11.63 11.82 2.43
N ILE A 21 -12.23 10.68 2.06
CA ILE A 21 -13.14 10.56 0.91
C ILE A 21 -14.54 11.06 1.25
N VAL A 22 -14.99 10.82 2.48
CA VAL A 22 -16.35 11.15 2.93
C VAL A 22 -16.45 12.60 3.41
N THR A 23 -15.37 13.18 3.93
CA THR A 23 -15.36 14.58 4.38
C THR A 23 -15.63 15.48 3.17
N PRO A 24 -16.77 16.19 3.13
CA PRO A 24 -17.01 17.15 2.07
C PRO A 24 -15.91 18.21 2.13
N ARG A 25 -15.26 18.50 0.99
CA ARG A 25 -14.41 19.69 0.92
C ARG A 25 -15.34 20.89 1.14
N GLU A 26 -15.26 21.52 2.30
CA GLU A 26 -15.98 22.77 2.62
C GLU A 26 -15.69 23.90 1.62
N LEU A 27 -14.67 23.74 0.77
CA LEU A 27 -14.27 24.69 -0.26
C LEU A 27 -14.99 24.54 -1.60
N ASP A 28 -15.86 23.54 -1.78
CA ASP A 28 -16.70 23.46 -2.99
C ASP A 28 -17.96 24.31 -2.78
N LEU A 29 -17.76 25.63 -2.57
CA LEU A 29 -18.81 26.59 -2.84
C LEU A 29 -19.11 26.45 -4.32
N GLY A 30 -20.17 25.71 -4.66
CA GLY A 30 -20.61 25.51 -6.04
C GLY A 30 -20.61 26.85 -6.78
N VAL A 31 -20.32 26.83 -8.08
CA VAL A 31 -20.02 28.04 -8.89
C VAL A 31 -21.01 29.18 -8.61
N ALA A 32 -22.30 28.86 -8.46
CA ALA A 32 -23.33 29.85 -8.14
C ALA A 32 -23.23 30.52 -6.76
N SER A 33 -22.69 29.83 -5.74
CA SER A 33 -22.42 30.41 -4.41
C SER A 33 -21.22 31.36 -4.43
N LYS A 34 -20.22 31.09 -5.28
CA LYS A 34 -19.06 31.97 -5.48
C LYS A 34 -19.47 33.26 -6.22
N ASP A 35 -20.27 33.13 -7.27
CA ASP A 35 -20.84 34.26 -8.00
C ASP A 35 -21.64 35.20 -7.08
N LEU A 36 -22.38 34.65 -6.11
CA LEU A 36 -23.18 35.44 -5.16
C LEU A 36 -22.32 36.35 -4.27
N LEU A 37 -21.13 35.89 -3.85
CA LEU A 37 -20.18 36.72 -3.09
C LEU A 37 -19.65 37.87 -3.96
N ILE A 38 -19.28 37.57 -5.20
CA ILE A 38 -18.78 38.57 -6.17
C ILE A 38 -19.85 39.64 -6.42
N TYR A 39 -21.10 39.26 -6.65
CA TYR A 39 -22.17 40.22 -6.91
C TYR A 39 -22.53 41.07 -5.67
N LYS A 40 -22.35 40.54 -4.45
CA LYS A 40 -22.51 41.34 -3.22
C LYS A 40 -21.41 42.40 -3.10
N ASP A 41 -20.17 42.03 -3.40
CA ASP A 41 -19.06 42.99 -3.41
C ASP A 41 -19.28 44.07 -4.49
N GLN A 42 -19.83 43.70 -5.65
CA GLN A 42 -20.18 44.66 -6.70
C GLN A 42 -21.22 45.69 -6.26
N LEU A 43 -22.19 45.35 -5.39
CA LEU A 43 -23.13 46.34 -4.86
C LEU A 43 -22.43 47.39 -3.99
N VAL A 44 -21.46 46.95 -3.18
CA VAL A 44 -20.65 47.84 -2.34
C VAL A 44 -19.75 48.73 -3.19
N GLU A 45 -19.22 48.20 -4.30
CA GLU A 45 -18.42 48.96 -5.25
C GLU A 45 -19.25 50.04 -5.97
N VAL A 46 -20.46 49.70 -6.43
CA VAL A 46 -21.40 50.67 -7.03
C VAL A 46 -21.75 51.80 -6.06
N GLU A 47 -21.93 51.51 -4.77
CA GLU A 47 -22.15 52.55 -3.75
C GLU A 47 -20.96 53.47 -3.58
N LYS A 48 -19.75 52.90 -3.50
CA LYS A 48 -18.52 53.70 -3.41
C LYS A 48 -18.29 54.56 -4.66
N ASP A 49 -18.64 54.06 -5.83
CA ASP A 49 -18.46 54.80 -7.09
C ASP A 49 -19.49 55.92 -7.25
N LEU A 50 -20.69 55.76 -6.68
CA LEU A 50 -21.66 56.84 -6.51
C LEU A 50 -21.12 57.91 -5.53
N GLU A 51 -20.59 57.51 -4.38
CA GLU A 51 -20.02 58.44 -3.37
C GLU A 51 -18.82 59.24 -3.93
N LYS A 52 -18.00 58.61 -4.78
CA LYS A 52 -16.87 59.26 -5.45
C LYS A 52 -17.28 60.13 -6.64
N GLY A 53 -18.56 60.13 -7.02
CA GLY A 53 -19.08 60.85 -8.18
C GLY A 53 -18.63 60.28 -9.53
N VAL A 54 -18.18 59.02 -9.57
CA VAL A 54 -17.81 58.32 -10.82
C VAL A 54 -19.07 57.91 -11.60
N LEU A 55 -20.14 57.58 -10.89
CA LEU A 55 -21.46 57.26 -11.45
C LEU A 55 -22.49 58.34 -11.13
N SER A 56 -23.38 58.63 -12.07
CA SER A 56 -24.57 59.42 -11.77
C SER A 56 -25.58 58.61 -10.93
N ILE A 57 -26.51 59.31 -10.27
CA ILE A 57 -27.55 58.67 -9.44
C ILE A 57 -28.37 57.66 -10.27
N ALA A 58 -28.77 58.05 -11.49
CA ALA A 58 -29.55 57.20 -12.39
C ALA A 58 -28.77 55.95 -12.84
N GLU A 59 -27.47 56.09 -13.14
CA GLU A 59 -26.61 54.96 -13.52
C GLU A 59 -26.38 54.00 -12.35
N SER A 60 -26.16 54.53 -11.13
CA SER A 60 -26.04 53.72 -9.92
C SER A 60 -27.32 52.93 -9.64
N GLU A 61 -28.50 53.55 -9.74
CA GLU A 61 -29.78 52.84 -9.55
C GLU A 61 -29.96 51.73 -10.59
N ALA A 62 -29.70 52.01 -11.87
CA ALA A 62 -29.76 51.02 -12.93
C ALA A 62 -28.78 49.84 -12.69
N ALA A 63 -27.55 50.14 -12.27
CA ALA A 63 -26.55 49.13 -11.95
C ALA A 63 -26.96 48.27 -10.75
N LYS A 64 -27.48 48.88 -9.67
CA LYS A 64 -27.99 48.15 -8.49
C LYS A 64 -29.11 47.20 -8.85
N ILE A 65 -30.03 47.60 -9.74
CA ILE A 65 -31.14 46.75 -10.20
C ILE A 65 -30.61 45.53 -10.96
N GLU A 66 -29.66 45.71 -11.87
CA GLU A 66 -29.09 44.62 -12.66
C GLU A 66 -28.26 43.65 -11.80
N VAL A 67 -27.42 44.17 -10.89
CA VAL A 67 -26.66 43.32 -9.95
C VAL A 67 -27.61 42.56 -9.02
N SER A 68 -28.66 43.21 -8.50
CA SER A 68 -29.68 42.54 -7.68
C SER A 68 -30.41 41.43 -8.45
N ARG A 69 -30.72 41.68 -9.73
CA ARG A 69 -31.30 40.66 -10.62
C ARG A 69 -30.35 39.47 -10.78
N ARG A 70 -29.05 39.71 -10.96
CA ARG A 70 -28.02 38.65 -11.06
C ARG A 70 -27.88 37.86 -9.77
N ILE A 71 -27.95 38.51 -8.60
CA ILE A 71 -27.97 37.85 -7.29
C ILE A 71 -29.16 36.89 -7.18
N LEU A 72 -30.37 37.32 -7.56
CA LEU A 72 -31.56 36.46 -7.52
C LEU A 72 -31.43 35.25 -8.46
N LEU A 73 -30.85 35.43 -9.64
CA LEU A 73 -30.59 34.34 -10.58
C LEU A 73 -29.51 33.37 -10.07
N ALA A 74 -28.44 33.89 -9.46
CA ALA A 74 -27.39 33.09 -8.85
C ALA A 74 -27.90 32.32 -7.62
N ASP A 75 -28.73 32.92 -6.77
CA ASP A 75 -29.36 32.25 -5.62
C ASP A 75 -30.24 31.07 -6.09
N LYS A 76 -31.07 31.28 -7.12
CA LYS A 76 -31.86 30.21 -7.74
C LYS A 76 -30.99 29.07 -8.27
N ARG A 77 -29.90 29.39 -9.00
CA ARG A 77 -28.94 28.38 -9.49
C ARG A 77 -28.25 27.64 -8.34
N SER A 78 -27.86 28.35 -7.28
CA SER A 78 -27.19 27.75 -6.12
C SER A 78 -28.10 26.75 -5.39
N LYS A 79 -29.40 27.06 -5.27
CA LYS A 79 -30.42 26.16 -4.70
C LYS A 79 -30.60 24.93 -5.58
N SER A 80 -30.66 25.10 -6.90
CA SER A 80 -30.71 23.98 -7.85
C SER A 80 -29.45 23.10 -7.83
N GLU A 81 -28.25 23.70 -7.70
CA GLU A 81 -26.99 22.95 -7.58
C GLU A 81 -26.92 22.13 -6.29
N ARG A 82 -27.35 22.70 -5.16
CA ARG A 82 -27.43 21.96 -3.88
C ARG A 82 -28.47 20.83 -3.90
N GLN A 83 -29.51 20.95 -4.72
CA GLN A 83 -30.54 19.94 -4.88
C GLN A 83 -30.18 18.86 -5.91
N LYS A 84 -29.19 19.09 -6.79
CA LYS A 84 -28.74 18.04 -7.71
C LYS A 84 -28.17 16.89 -6.89
N PRO A 85 -28.67 15.66 -7.06
CA PRO A 85 -28.08 14.51 -6.39
C PRO A 85 -26.61 14.44 -6.80
N ASN A 86 -25.72 14.42 -5.82
CA ASN A 86 -24.28 14.31 -6.05
C ASN A 86 -23.94 12.91 -6.56
N ASN A 87 -24.32 12.63 -7.81
CA ASN A 87 -24.26 11.31 -8.42
C ASN A 87 -22.80 10.88 -8.63
N SER A 88 -21.92 11.86 -8.86
CA SER A 88 -20.46 11.69 -8.88
C SER A 88 -19.95 11.18 -7.52
N GLN A 89 -20.41 11.77 -6.41
CA GLN A 89 -19.99 11.34 -5.07
C GLN A 89 -20.55 9.95 -4.70
N LYS A 90 -21.77 9.60 -5.14
CA LYS A 90 -22.32 8.25 -4.97
C LYS A 90 -21.53 7.21 -5.79
N LEU A 91 -21.22 7.52 -7.05
CA LEU A 91 -20.43 6.65 -7.93
C LEU A 91 -19.02 6.43 -7.35
N ASN A 92 -18.35 7.49 -6.91
CA ASN A 92 -17.03 7.41 -6.30
C ASN A 92 -17.04 6.57 -5.01
N LYS A 93 -18.10 6.70 -4.18
CA LYS A 93 -18.29 5.85 -3.00
C LYS A 93 -18.50 4.38 -3.37
N SER A 94 -19.29 4.10 -4.39
CA SER A 94 -19.50 2.72 -4.88
C SER A 94 -18.21 2.11 -5.40
N ILE A 95 -17.44 2.85 -6.20
CA ILE A 95 -16.14 2.38 -6.72
C ILE A 95 -15.17 2.13 -5.56
N ALA A 96 -15.06 3.06 -4.60
CA ALA A 96 -14.22 2.88 -3.42
C ALA A 96 -14.63 1.65 -2.60
N PHE A 97 -15.93 1.41 -2.43
CA PHE A 97 -16.45 0.23 -1.75
C PHE A 97 -16.10 -1.08 -2.48
N ILE A 98 -16.23 -1.10 -3.81
CA ILE A 98 -15.85 -2.25 -4.64
C ILE A 98 -14.36 -2.56 -4.49
N ILE A 99 -13.50 -1.55 -4.61
CA ILE A 99 -12.04 -1.72 -4.46
C ILE A 99 -11.70 -2.25 -3.07
N LEU A 100 -12.27 -1.65 -2.02
CA LEU A 100 -12.02 -2.09 -0.65
C LEU A 100 -12.46 -3.54 -0.43
N THR A 101 -13.65 -3.90 -0.92
CA THR A 101 -14.20 -5.26 -0.83
C THR A 101 -13.32 -6.24 -1.59
N PHE A 102 -12.87 -5.89 -2.79
CA PHE A 102 -11.98 -6.71 -3.59
C PHE A 102 -10.63 -6.95 -2.90
N ILE A 103 -10.04 -5.92 -2.29
CA ILE A 103 -8.78 -6.05 -1.53
C ILE A 103 -8.98 -6.97 -0.32
N LEU A 104 -10.06 -6.80 0.44
CA LEU A 104 -10.32 -7.62 1.63
C LEU A 104 -10.55 -9.09 1.27
N ILE A 105 -11.43 -9.35 0.30
CA ILE A 105 -11.73 -10.72 -0.17
C ILE A 105 -10.49 -11.33 -0.81
N GLY A 106 -9.79 -10.59 -1.66
CA GLY A 106 -8.57 -11.04 -2.31
C GLY A 106 -7.50 -11.40 -1.29
N SER A 107 -7.20 -10.50 -0.36
CA SER A 107 -6.17 -10.74 0.66
C SER A 107 -6.52 -11.92 1.56
N PHE A 108 -7.77 -12.00 2.05
CA PHE A 108 -8.20 -13.12 2.89
C PHE A 108 -8.24 -14.43 2.11
N GLY A 109 -8.77 -14.44 0.90
CA GLY A 109 -8.86 -15.61 0.03
C GLY A 109 -7.49 -16.14 -0.37
N THR A 110 -6.54 -15.26 -0.72
CA THR A 110 -5.17 -15.67 -1.03
C THR A 110 -4.49 -16.26 0.21
N TYR A 111 -4.65 -15.66 1.40
CA TYR A 111 -4.10 -16.24 2.63
C TYR A 111 -4.77 -17.57 3.00
N ALA A 112 -6.07 -17.73 2.79
CA ALA A 112 -6.76 -18.98 3.04
C ALA A 112 -6.32 -20.09 2.08
N PHE A 113 -5.95 -19.74 0.84
CA PHE A 113 -5.52 -20.71 -0.19
C PHE A 113 -4.03 -21.06 -0.11
N LEU A 114 -3.15 -20.08 0.13
CA LEU A 114 -1.68 -20.30 0.18
C LEU A 114 -1.13 -20.40 1.61
N GLY A 115 -1.77 -19.74 2.56
CA GLY A 115 -1.28 -19.61 3.93
C GLY A 115 -1.56 -20.85 4.76
N ASN A 116 -0.90 -20.91 5.91
CA ASN A 116 -1.12 -21.96 6.89
C ASN A 116 -1.36 -21.33 8.28
N PRO A 117 -2.62 -21.15 8.69
CA PRO A 117 -2.97 -20.47 9.94
C PRO A 117 -2.58 -21.27 11.19
N ASN A 118 -2.32 -22.57 11.05
CA ASN A 118 -2.02 -23.46 12.17
C ASN A 118 -0.52 -23.52 12.49
N ILE A 119 0.34 -22.84 11.73
CA ILE A 119 1.78 -22.80 12.04
C ILE A 119 1.99 -21.88 13.24
N PRO A 120 2.46 -22.40 14.37
CA PRO A 120 2.76 -21.56 15.52
C PRO A 120 3.99 -20.70 15.26
N ASP A 121 4.09 -19.60 15.99
CA ASP A 121 5.27 -18.75 15.97
C ASP A 121 6.53 -19.58 16.32
N MET A 122 7.61 -19.43 15.54
CA MET A 122 8.91 -20.07 15.80
C MET A 122 9.92 -19.05 16.38
N PRO A 123 9.83 -18.71 17.69
CA PRO A 123 10.74 -17.76 18.31
C PRO A 123 12.18 -18.26 18.24
N LEU A 124 13.14 -17.33 18.22
CA LEU A 124 14.57 -17.67 18.09
C LEU A 124 15.02 -18.70 19.13
N LYS A 125 14.55 -18.57 20.38
CA LYS A 125 14.89 -19.47 21.47
C LYS A 125 14.48 -20.93 21.21
N SER A 126 13.27 -21.16 20.69
CA SER A 126 12.81 -22.53 20.39
C SER A 126 13.59 -23.14 19.23
N ARG A 127 13.93 -22.33 18.22
CA ARG A 127 14.76 -22.77 17.09
C ARG A 127 16.16 -23.17 17.54
N LEU A 128 16.80 -22.37 18.40
CA LEU A 128 18.12 -22.71 18.94
C LEU A 128 18.09 -23.99 19.78
N ALA A 129 17.09 -24.16 20.64
CA ALA A 129 16.94 -25.39 21.42
C ALA A 129 16.77 -26.63 20.53
N LYS A 130 15.91 -26.55 19.50
CA LYS A 130 15.71 -27.63 18.52
C LYS A 130 16.99 -27.94 17.74
N THR A 131 17.73 -26.92 17.32
CA THR A 131 19.03 -27.13 16.64
C THR A 131 20.06 -27.78 17.57
N GLN A 132 20.10 -27.38 18.84
CA GLN A 132 21.01 -27.98 19.83
C GLN A 132 20.68 -29.45 20.06
N GLU A 133 19.39 -29.79 20.18
CA GLU A 133 18.92 -31.17 20.31
C GLU A 133 19.33 -32.02 19.11
N ILE A 134 19.04 -31.55 17.89
CA ILE A 134 19.45 -32.24 16.64
C ILE A 134 20.97 -32.43 16.60
N ARG A 135 21.76 -31.44 17.01
CA ARG A 135 23.22 -31.56 17.06
C ARG A 135 23.68 -32.58 18.08
N SER A 136 23.05 -32.65 19.25
CA SER A 136 23.40 -33.60 20.30
C SER A 136 23.08 -35.06 19.94
N GLN A 137 22.08 -35.26 19.09
CA GLN A 137 21.65 -36.57 18.60
C GLN A 137 22.31 -36.95 17.27
N ARG A 138 23.20 -36.10 16.73
CA ARG A 138 23.87 -36.35 15.47
C ARG A 138 24.91 -37.46 15.67
N ILE A 139 24.77 -38.54 14.89
CA ILE A 139 25.79 -39.60 14.82
C ILE A 139 27.13 -39.03 14.33
N SER A 140 28.21 -39.71 14.66
CA SER A 140 29.53 -39.34 14.14
C SER A 140 29.57 -39.47 12.62
N GLN A 141 30.48 -38.72 11.98
CA GLN A 141 30.66 -38.79 10.52
C GLN A 141 31.01 -40.22 10.08
N GLU A 142 31.87 -40.89 10.83
CA GLU A 142 32.30 -42.27 10.59
C GLU A 142 31.12 -43.25 10.64
N GLU A 143 30.24 -43.12 11.64
CA GLU A 143 29.02 -43.94 11.74
C GLU A 143 28.02 -43.64 10.61
N ALA A 144 27.93 -42.38 10.16
CA ALA A 144 27.06 -42.01 9.05
C ALA A 144 27.54 -42.61 7.72
N GLU A 145 28.86 -42.62 7.49
CA GLU A 145 29.47 -43.23 6.30
C GLU A 145 29.24 -44.74 6.25
N LEU A 146 29.24 -45.42 7.41
CA LEU A 146 28.92 -46.85 7.48
C LEU A 146 27.44 -47.19 7.18
N LEU A 147 26.53 -46.22 7.35
CA LEU A 147 25.10 -46.40 7.06
C LEU A 147 24.76 -46.14 5.59
N ILE A 148 25.64 -45.46 4.86
CA ILE A 148 25.49 -45.21 3.43
C ILE A 148 26.13 -46.41 2.71
N PRO A 149 25.38 -47.19 1.92
CA PRO A 149 25.96 -48.25 1.11
C PRO A 149 27.00 -47.65 0.15
N ASP A 150 28.14 -48.31 -0.01
CA ASP A 150 29.12 -47.92 -1.02
C ASP A 150 28.44 -47.89 -2.40
N GLU A 151 28.32 -46.70 -2.96
CA GLU A 151 27.84 -46.52 -4.32
C GLU A 151 28.98 -46.89 -5.28
N ILE A 152 28.81 -48.00 -6.01
CA ILE A 152 29.76 -48.40 -7.04
C ILE A 152 29.55 -47.48 -8.23
N ILE A 153 30.36 -46.42 -8.29
CA ILE A 153 30.39 -45.51 -9.43
C ILE A 153 31.18 -46.21 -10.55
N GLU A 154 30.50 -46.71 -11.58
CA GLU A 154 31.15 -47.16 -12.82
C GLU A 154 31.74 -45.94 -13.55
N ALA A 155 33.05 -45.75 -13.39
CA ALA A 155 33.79 -44.69 -14.06
C ALA A 155 34.94 -45.29 -14.91
N PRO A 156 35.35 -44.60 -16.00
CA PRO A 156 36.50 -45.04 -16.80
C PRO A 156 37.77 -45.18 -15.95
N ASP A 157 38.61 -46.18 -16.26
CA ASP A 157 39.83 -46.49 -15.50
C ASP A 157 40.78 -45.28 -15.37
N ASP A 158 40.88 -44.47 -16.43
CA ASP A 158 41.70 -43.24 -16.43
C ASP A 158 41.22 -42.22 -15.40
N TYR A 159 39.90 -42.11 -15.21
CA TYR A 159 39.31 -41.21 -14.22
C TYR A 159 39.59 -41.69 -12.80
N LEU A 160 39.44 -43.00 -12.53
CA LEU A 160 39.78 -43.60 -11.24
C LEU A 160 41.26 -43.41 -10.90
N ALA A 161 42.15 -43.53 -11.89
CA ALA A 161 43.57 -43.27 -11.73
C ALA A 161 43.86 -41.80 -11.37
N LEU A 162 43.14 -40.84 -11.95
CA LEU A 162 43.26 -39.41 -11.63
C LEU A 162 42.78 -39.09 -10.22
N VAL A 163 41.63 -39.63 -9.80
CA VAL A 163 41.10 -39.44 -8.44
C VAL A 163 42.04 -40.03 -7.40
N SER A 164 42.63 -41.20 -7.67
CA SER A 164 43.63 -41.82 -6.79
C SER A 164 44.87 -40.94 -6.61
N LYS A 165 45.45 -40.45 -7.72
CA LYS A 165 46.59 -39.51 -7.68
C LYS A 165 46.26 -38.22 -6.93
N LEU A 166 45.04 -37.69 -7.12
CA LEU A 166 44.59 -36.51 -6.41
C LEU A 166 44.48 -36.77 -4.90
N ARG A 167 43.93 -37.92 -4.49
CA ARG A 167 43.83 -38.31 -3.07
C ARG A 167 45.21 -38.45 -2.42
N ASP A 168 46.19 -39.01 -3.14
CA ASP A 168 47.56 -39.11 -2.63
C ASP A 168 48.25 -37.75 -2.54
N ALA A 169 48.09 -36.88 -3.55
CA ALA A 169 48.62 -35.52 -3.50
C ALA A 169 48.04 -34.69 -2.33
N MET A 170 46.76 -34.92 -1.99
CA MET A 170 46.11 -34.23 -0.87
C MET A 170 46.62 -34.68 0.50
N LYS A 171 47.24 -35.86 0.64
CA LYS A 171 47.91 -36.27 1.90
C LYS A 171 49.11 -35.38 2.22
N GLU A 172 49.83 -34.92 1.19
CA GLU A 172 50.96 -34.01 1.34
C GLU A 172 50.52 -32.55 1.45
N ARG A 173 49.32 -32.21 0.96
CA ARG A 173 48.78 -30.84 0.91
C ARG A 173 47.34 -30.77 1.46
N PRO A 174 47.14 -31.01 2.77
CA PRO A 174 45.79 -31.15 3.35
C PRO A 174 44.95 -29.86 3.28
N ASN A 175 45.57 -28.69 3.18
CA ASN A 175 44.89 -27.39 3.15
C ASN A 175 44.77 -26.80 1.72
N ASP A 176 45.04 -27.58 0.66
CA ASP A 176 44.85 -27.11 -0.72
C ASP A 176 43.35 -27.05 -1.07
N MET A 177 42.81 -25.82 -1.09
CA MET A 177 41.41 -25.56 -1.37
C MET A 177 41.00 -25.98 -2.79
N GLN A 178 41.91 -25.97 -3.75
CA GLN A 178 41.60 -26.38 -5.12
C GLN A 178 41.49 -27.91 -5.20
N GLY A 179 42.41 -28.63 -4.55
CA GLY A 179 42.36 -30.09 -4.46
C GLY A 179 41.16 -30.62 -3.69
N LEU A 180 40.79 -29.97 -2.58
CA LEU A 180 39.57 -30.30 -1.82
C LEU A 180 38.29 -30.11 -2.64
N ARG A 181 38.21 -29.07 -3.47
CA ARG A 181 37.07 -28.84 -4.37
C ARG A 181 36.95 -29.88 -5.48
N LEU A 182 38.06 -30.47 -5.91
CA LEU A 182 38.06 -31.51 -6.94
C LEU A 182 37.71 -32.91 -6.39
N LEU A 183 37.75 -33.09 -5.06
CA LEU A 183 37.37 -34.33 -4.36
C LEU A 183 35.96 -34.31 -3.75
N ALA A 184 35.36 -33.13 -3.56
CA ALA A 184 34.03 -32.93 -2.98
C ALA A 184 32.92 -33.16 -4.01
#